data_AF-A0A6A4QT33-F1
#
_entry.id   AF-A0A6A4QT33-F1
#
_cell.length_a   1.000
_cell.length_b   1.000
_cell.length_c   1.000
_cell.angle_alpha   90.00
_cell.angle_beta   90.00
_cell.angle_gamma   90.00
#
_symmetry.space_group_name_H-M   'P 1'
#
loop_
_entity.id
_entity.type
_entity.pdbx_description
1 polymer ?
#
loop_
_entity_poly.entity_id
_entity_poly.type
_entity_poly.pdbx_seq_one_letter_code
_entity_poly.pdbx_strand_id
1 'polypeptide(L)' 'MDVLVRVSILVKYQRELVIHVQASFNNTVVTVTDVRGRVISWSSAGTCGFKGT' A
#
# COMPACT_ATOMS: atom_id res chain seq x y z
N MET A 1 -7.53 -10.12 6.18
CA MET A 1 -8.52 -9.11 5.75
C MET A 1 -7.76 -8.05 4.97
N ASP A 2 -7.97 -7.92 3.67
CA ASP A 2 -7.33 -6.88 2.87
C ASP A 2 -8.09 -5.57 3.05
N VAL A 3 -7.45 -4.57 3.64
CA VAL A 3 -8.06 -3.25 3.84
C VAL A 3 -7.68 -2.40 2.64
N LEU A 4 -8.63 -2.16 1.74
CA LEU A 4 -8.43 -1.23 0.64
C LEU A 4 -8.61 0.20 1.16
N VAL A 5 -7.50 0.88 1.46
CA VAL A 5 -7.53 2.30 1.85
C VAL A 5 -7.40 3.15 0.59
N ARG A 6 -8.50 3.75 0.13
CA ARG A 6 -8.43 4.80 -0.90
C ARG A 6 -7.97 6.11 -0.25
N VAL A 7 -6.67 6.37 -0.28
CA VAL A 7 -6.11 7.67 0.15
C VAL A 7 -6.14 8.64 -1.03
N SER A 8 -7.03 9.63 -0.97
CA SER A 8 -7.07 10.73 -1.93
C SER A 8 -6.18 11.88 -1.45
N ILE A 9 -4.94 11.95 -1.93
CA ILE A 9 -4.04 13.09 -1.65
C ILE A 9 -4.43 14.27 -2.56
N LEU A 10 -4.89 15.38 -1.95
CA LEU A 10 -5.16 16.65 -2.62
C LEU A 10 -3.86 17.43 -2.85
N VAL A 11 -2.97 16.90 -3.68
CA VAL A 11 -1.87 17.66 -4.29
C VAL A 11 -2.12 17.57 -5.80
N LYS A 12 -2.15 18.71 -6.50
CA LYS A 12 -2.50 18.84 -7.92
C LYS A 12 -1.77 17.84 -8.83
N TYR A 13 -2.27 16.62 -8.96
CA TYR A 13 -2.02 15.67 -10.04
C TYR A 13 -3.04 14.53 -9.90
N GLN A 14 -4.11 14.58 -10.69
CA GLN A 14 -5.15 13.56 -10.76
C GLN A 14 -4.59 12.27 -11.38
N ARG A 15 -3.75 11.55 -10.65
CA ARG A 15 -3.40 10.16 -10.96
C ARG A 15 -4.12 9.28 -9.96
N GLU A 16 -5.24 8.72 -10.40
CA GLU A 16 -5.97 7.74 -9.61
C GLU A 16 -5.08 6.49 -9.49
N LEU A 17 -4.68 6.18 -8.26
CA LEU A 17 -3.91 4.99 -7.91
C LEU A 17 -4.69 4.25 -6.84
N VAL A 18 -4.50 2.93 -6.81
CA VAL A 18 -5.15 2.05 -5.85
C VAL A 18 -4.09 1.60 -4.84
N ILE A 19 -4.38 1.76 -3.56
CA ILE A 19 -3.47 1.37 -2.48
C ILE A 19 -4.07 0.17 -1.74
N HIS A 20 -3.35 -0.94 -1.79
CA HIS A 20 -3.71 -2.18 -1.11
C HIS A 20 -2.91 -2.28 0.19
N VAL A 21 -3.61 -2.33 1.33
CA VAL A 21 -2.99 -2.53 2.64
C VAL A 21 -3.38 -3.91 3.15
N GLN A 22 -2.43 -4.83 3.13
CA GLN A 22 -2.58 -6.16 3.72
C GLN A 22 -2.01 -6.13 5.13
N ALA A 23 -2.89 -6.01 6.12
CA ALA A 23 -2.53 -6.09 7.53
C ALA A 23 -2.76 -7.52 8.05
N SER A 24 -1.72 -8.10 8.63
CA SER A 24 -1.73 -9.39 9.32
C SER A 24 -1.14 -9.20 10.72
N PHE A 25 -1.33 -10.19 11.61
CA PHE A 25 -0.82 -10.11 12.99
C PHE A 25 0.69 -9.89 13.11
N ASN A 26 1.47 -10.28 12.10
CA ASN A 26 2.93 -10.25 12.13
C ASN A 26 3.56 -9.36 11.03
N ASN A 27 2.74 -8.79 10.14
CA ASN A 27 3.28 -7.90 9.10
C ASN A 27 2.18 -7.02 8.51
N THR A 28 2.58 -5.84 8.05
CA THR A 28 1.74 -4.98 7.22
C THR A 28 2.47 -4.75 5.91
N VAL A 29 1.81 -5.09 4.80
CA VAL A 29 2.32 -4.89 3.43
C VAL A 29 1.44 -3.85 2.74
N VAL A 30 2.08 -2.85 2.14
CA VAL A 30 1.42 -1.80 1.37
C VAL A 30 1.86 -1.92 -0.09
N THR A 31 0.90 -2.04 -1.00
CA THR A 31 1.15 -2.13 -2.43
C THR A 31 0.39 -1.02 -3.15
N VAL A 32 1.10 -0.27 -3.98
CA VAL A 32 0.53 0.78 -4.82
C VAL A 32 0.40 0.26 -6.25
N THR A 33 -0.81 0.31 -6.79
CA THR A 33 -1.12 -0.12 -8.14
C THR A 33 -1.75 1.00 -8.96
N ASP A 34 -1.55 0.92 -10.27
CA ASP A 34 -2.33 1.67 -11.27
C ASP A 34 -3.79 1.15 -11.27
N VAL A 35 -4.74 1.92 -11.80
CA VAL A 35 -6.16 1.50 -11.95
C VAL A 35 -6.32 0.21 -12.76
N ARG A 36 -5.29 -0.14 -13.55
CA ARG A 36 -5.20 -1.38 -14.33
C ARG A 36 -4.68 -2.59 -13.53
N GLY A 37 -4.41 -2.42 -12.23
CA GLY A 37 -3.86 -3.46 -11.36
C GLY A 37 -2.35 -3.69 -11.50
N ARG A 38 -1.63 -2.81 -12.21
CA ARG A 38 -0.16 -2.92 -12.35
C ARG A 38 0.52 -2.36 -11.10
N VAL A 39 1.37 -3.16 -10.47
CA VAL A 39 2.16 -2.74 -9.30
C VAL A 39 3.18 -1.69 -9.72
N ILE A 40 3.10 -0.52 -9.09
CA ILE A 40 4.05 0.59 -9.28
C ILE A 40 5.15 0.49 -8.23
N SER A 41 4.78 0.21 -6.98
CA SER A 41 5.71 0.07 -5.87
C SER A 41 5.05 -0.69 -4.72
N TRP A 42 5.86 -1.28 -3.86
CA TRP A 42 5.41 -1.97 -2.65
C TRP A 42 6.43 -1.78 -1.52
N SER A 43 5.95 -1.86 -0.29
CA SER A 43 6.78 -1.89 0.90
C SER A 43 6.05 -2.64 2.02
N SER A 44 6.78 -3.06 3.03
CA SER A 44 6.27 -3.77 4.20
C SER A 44 6.99 -3.35 5.46
N ALA A 45 6.39 -3.59 6.62
CA ALA A 45 7.06 -3.35 7.90
C ALA A 45 8.45 -4.04 7.94
N GLY A 46 8.53 -5.29 7.47
CA GLY A 46 9.79 -6.03 7.37
C GLY A 46 10.83 -5.44 6.40
N THR A 47 10.42 -4.93 5.24
CA THR A 47 11.36 -4.30 4.27
C THR A 47 11.82 -2.92 4.72
N CYS A 48 11.03 -2.21 5.50
CA CYS A 48 11.44 -0.96 6.17
C CYS A 48 12.38 -1.17 7.36
N GLY A 49 12.81 -2.40 7.65
CA GLY A 49 13.74 -2.71 8.74
C GLY A 49 13.10 -2.86 10.11
N PHE A 50 11.77 -2.80 10.21
CA PHE A 50 11.09 -3.21 11.45
C PHE A 50 11.20 -4.73 11.56
N LYS A 51 11.85 -5.17 12.64
CA LYS A 51 11.94 -6.58 13.02
C LYS A 51 11.24 -6.77 14.37
N GLY A 52 10.33 -7.75 14.45
CA GLY A 52 9.62 -8.15 15.69
C GLY A 52 8.11 -7.88 15.62
N THR A 53 7.28 -8.56 16.42
CA THR A 53 7.53 -9.47 17.58
C THR A 53 7.84 -10.93 17.26
#